data_AF-A0A524CD33-F1
#
_entry.id   AF-A0A524CD33-F1
#
_cell.length_a   1.000
_cell.length_b   1.000
_cell.length_c   1.000
_cell.angle_alpha   90.00
_cell.angle_beta   90.00
_cell.angle_gamma   90.00
#
_symmetry.space_group_name_H-M   'P 1'
#
loop_
_entity.id
_entity.type
_entity.pdbx_description
1 polymer ?
#
loop_
_entity_poly.entity_id
_entity_poly.type
_entity_poly.pdbx_seq_one_letter_code
_entity_poly.pdbx_strand_id
1 'polypeptide(L)'
;MEEFAEFKKIENIVNEEDLNGAFLLVNDYIIKQIQKLESFNRNKISDNKKNELKDLHDKIIKEKTIPSVNKNKKNLLIRIGSTAGIVILFLIIGIIFDVNWVIFLGILIPVILFFLIPMILEDNHHHGFHENKPEYWSPLIQNFKNKLNKNEHSIEDIELKKLELLKLYREWIISMAKFKYIIALE
;
A
#
# COMPACT_ATOMS: atom_id res chain seq x y z
N MET A 1 0.94 32.81 0.48
CA MET A 1 1.70 31.54 0.56
C MET A 1 1.32 30.75 1.82
N GLU A 2 0.03 30.50 2.04
CA GLU A 2 -0.46 29.62 3.13
C GLU A 2 -0.65 28.17 2.67
N GLU A 3 -0.56 27.91 1.36
CA GLU A 3 -0.99 26.68 0.70
C GLU A 3 -0.16 25.43 0.97
N PHE A 4 0.96 25.56 1.71
CA PHE A 4 1.84 24.44 2.06
C PHE A 4 2.11 24.31 3.57
N ALA A 5 1.39 25.03 4.42
CA ALA A 5 1.56 24.96 5.88
C ALA A 5 1.35 23.54 6.43
N GLU A 6 0.41 22.80 5.84
CA GLU A 6 0.08 21.42 6.18
C GLU A 6 1.28 20.46 5.94
N PHE A 7 1.98 20.61 4.80
CA PHE A 7 3.15 19.79 4.48
C PHE A 7 4.34 20.11 5.36
N LYS A 8 4.54 21.39 5.70
CA LYS A 8 5.60 21.79 6.64
C LYS A 8 5.37 21.20 8.04
N LYS A 9 4.10 21.11 8.46
CA LYS A 9 3.74 20.47 9.73
C LYS A 9 4.07 18.97 9.72
N ILE A 10 3.78 18.28 8.62
CA ILE A 10 4.17 16.87 8.44
C ILE A 10 5.69 16.72 8.54
N GLU A 11 6.46 17.53 7.81
CA GLU A 11 7.92 17.48 7.82
C GLU A 11 8.51 17.72 9.20
N ASN A 12 7.97 18.68 9.96
CA ASN A 12 8.43 18.94 11.32
C ASN A 12 8.22 17.71 12.23
N ILE A 13 7.05 17.09 12.20
CA ILE A 13 6.75 15.91 13.03
C ILE A 13 7.62 14.71 12.63
N VAL A 14 7.88 14.54 11.32
CA VAL A 14 8.81 13.51 10.82
C VAL A 14 10.23 13.76 11.32
N ASN A 15 10.71 15.02 11.31
CA ASN A 15 12.03 15.39 11.81
C ASN A 15 12.15 15.28 13.34
N GLU A 16 11.04 15.40 14.06
CA GLU A 16 10.94 15.14 15.50
C GLU A 16 10.85 13.63 15.84
N GLU A 17 10.95 12.77 14.83
CA GLU A 17 10.86 11.29 14.90
C GLU A 17 9.53 10.72 15.43
N ASP A 18 8.47 11.53 15.58
CA ASP A 18 7.12 11.03 15.87
C ASP A 18 6.43 10.52 14.60
N LEU A 19 6.92 9.40 14.08
CA LEU A 19 6.42 8.82 12.83
C LEU A 19 4.94 8.45 12.91
N ASN A 20 4.44 8.04 14.08
CA ASN A 20 3.03 7.66 14.23
C ASN A 20 2.12 8.90 14.24
N GLY A 21 2.52 9.98 14.91
CA GLY A 21 1.86 11.28 14.81
C GLY A 21 1.84 11.82 13.39
N ALA A 22 2.98 11.74 12.68
CA ALA A 22 3.07 12.15 11.28
C ALA A 22 2.16 11.31 10.38
N PHE A 23 2.12 9.99 10.58
CA PHE A 23 1.29 9.08 9.80
C PHE A 23 -0.21 9.36 9.97
N LEU A 24 -0.66 9.54 11.20
CA LEU A 24 -2.05 9.91 11.50
C LEU A 24 -2.42 11.25 10.88
N LEU A 25 -1.54 12.25 11.01
CA LEU A 25 -1.77 13.57 10.44
C LEU A 25 -1.88 13.53 8.90
N VAL A 26 -1.00 12.77 8.22
CA VAL A 26 -1.06 12.59 6.77
C VAL A 26 -2.36 11.90 6.36
N ASN A 27 -2.79 10.85 7.09
CA ASN A 27 -4.06 10.17 6.81
C ASN A 27 -5.26 11.11 6.95
N ASP A 28 -5.30 11.94 7.99
CA ASP A 28 -6.35 12.95 8.17
C ASP A 28 -6.40 13.96 7.02
N TYR A 29 -5.23 14.43 6.57
CA TYR A 29 -5.16 15.33 5.42
C TYR A 29 -5.59 14.64 4.13
N ILE A 30 -5.24 13.37 3.90
CA ILE A 30 -5.73 12.62 2.73
C ILE A 30 -7.26 12.51 2.75
N ILE A 31 -7.88 12.19 3.89
CA ILE A 31 -9.34 12.10 3.99
C ILE A 31 -9.99 13.43 3.65
N LYS A 32 -9.50 14.54 4.21
CA LYS A 32 -10.01 15.89 3.90
C LYS A 32 -9.86 16.21 2.42
N GLN A 33 -8.73 15.82 1.82
CA GLN A 33 -8.45 16.06 0.42
C GLN A 33 -9.38 15.25 -0.49
N ILE A 34 -9.67 13.98 -0.15
CA ILE A 34 -10.65 13.14 -0.86
C ILE A 34 -12.04 13.76 -0.78
N GLN A 35 -12.50 14.16 0.42
CA GLN A 35 -13.80 14.81 0.60
C GLN A 35 -13.93 16.10 -0.22
N LYS A 36 -12.86 16.89 -0.28
CA LYS A 36 -12.80 18.10 -1.09
C LYS A 36 -12.86 17.77 -2.59
N LEU A 37 -12.13 16.75 -3.04
CA LEU A 37 -12.20 16.26 -4.43
C LEU A 37 -13.60 15.76 -4.80
N GLU A 38 -14.26 15.00 -3.93
CA GLU A 38 -15.64 14.54 -4.14
C GLU A 38 -16.67 15.68 -4.20
N SER A 39 -16.37 16.81 -3.57
CA SER A 39 -17.20 18.02 -3.63
C SER A 39 -17.10 18.76 -4.97
N PHE A 40 -16.00 18.60 -5.72
CA PHE A 40 -15.89 19.12 -7.08
C PHE A 40 -16.74 18.25 -8.00
N ASN A 41 -17.95 18.76 -8.29
CA ASN A 41 -18.95 18.29 -9.25
C ASN A 41 -18.74 16.85 -9.81
N ARG A 42 -19.59 15.90 -9.38
CA ARG A 42 -19.54 14.45 -9.67
C ARG A 42 -19.40 14.03 -11.14
N ASN A 43 -19.54 14.95 -12.09
CA ASN A 43 -19.52 14.70 -13.53
C ASN A 43 -18.16 14.97 -14.21
N LYS A 44 -17.16 15.53 -13.53
CA LYS A 44 -15.82 15.75 -14.11
C LYS A 44 -14.78 14.67 -13.76
N ILE A 45 -14.92 14.06 -12.58
CA ILE A 45 -14.05 12.97 -12.16
C ILE A 45 -14.49 11.68 -12.85
N SER A 46 -13.59 11.04 -13.60
CA SER A 46 -13.87 9.75 -14.23
C SER A 46 -14.25 8.70 -13.19
N ASP A 47 -15.11 7.75 -13.55
CA ASP A 47 -15.56 6.72 -12.61
C ASP A 47 -14.39 5.87 -12.09
N ASN A 48 -13.35 5.66 -12.90
CA ASN A 48 -12.10 5.04 -12.47
C ASN A 48 -11.44 5.82 -11.32
N LYS A 49 -11.39 7.16 -11.42
CA LYS A 49 -10.75 7.98 -10.39
C LYS A 49 -11.58 8.03 -9.11
N LYS A 50 -12.92 8.00 -9.22
CA LYS A 50 -13.81 7.86 -8.04
C LYS A 50 -13.56 6.56 -7.29
N ASN A 51 -13.42 5.45 -8.02
CA ASN A 51 -13.10 4.15 -7.41
C ASN A 51 -11.74 4.18 -6.71
N GLU A 52 -10.71 4.76 -7.34
CA GLU A 52 -9.39 4.92 -6.73
C GLU A 52 -9.42 5.74 -5.42
N LEU A 53 -10.19 6.84 -5.40
CA LEU A 53 -10.36 7.68 -4.21
C LEU A 53 -11.08 6.92 -3.09
N LYS A 54 -12.13 6.16 -3.44
CA LYS A 54 -12.88 5.34 -2.49
C LYS A 54 -12.02 4.22 -1.90
N ASP A 55 -11.27 3.51 -2.73
CA ASP A 55 -10.36 2.45 -2.28
C ASP A 55 -9.28 3.01 -1.34
N LEU A 56 -8.74 4.19 -1.65
CA LEU A 56 -7.78 4.89 -0.79
C LEU A 56 -8.41 5.30 0.55
N HIS A 57 -9.61 5.86 0.53
CA HIS A 57 -10.35 6.24 1.73
C HIS A 57 -10.61 5.01 2.63
N ASP A 58 -11.12 3.93 2.07
CA ASP A 58 -11.40 2.69 2.78
C ASP A 58 -10.12 2.05 3.33
N LYS A 59 -9.01 2.12 2.58
CA LYS A 59 -7.69 1.66 3.05
C LYS A 59 -7.23 2.46 4.26
N ILE A 60 -7.34 3.79 4.22
CA ILE A 60 -6.89 4.66 5.31
C ILE A 60 -7.72 4.44 6.58
N ILE A 61 -9.04 4.26 6.47
CA ILE A 61 -9.91 3.97 7.62
C ILE A 61 -9.51 2.64 8.30
N LYS A 62 -9.11 1.64 7.52
CA LYS A 62 -8.62 0.36 8.03
C LYS A 62 -7.23 0.48 8.67
N GLU A 63 -6.36 1.30 8.12
CA GLU A 63 -4.96 1.47 8.54
C GLU A 63 -4.80 2.61 9.57
N LYS A 64 -5.30 2.40 10.80
CA LYS A 64 -5.17 3.36 11.92
C LYS A 64 -3.77 3.47 12.53
N THR A 65 -2.83 2.64 12.08
CA THR A 65 -1.45 2.59 12.58
C THR A 65 -0.54 2.31 11.40
N ILE A 66 0.73 2.69 11.53
CA ILE A 66 1.73 2.39 10.50
C ILE A 66 1.74 0.87 10.25
N PRO A 67 1.54 0.41 9.01
CA PRO A 67 1.51 -1.02 8.72
C PRO A 67 2.86 -1.65 9.08
N SER A 68 2.85 -2.55 10.06
CA SER A 68 4.04 -3.28 10.49
C SER A 68 4.53 -4.21 9.36
N VAL A 69 5.85 -4.29 9.18
CA VAL A 69 6.52 -5.27 8.28
C VAL A 69 6.05 -6.70 8.55
N ASN A 70 5.67 -6.99 9.81
CA ASN A 70 5.41 -8.34 10.26
C ASN A 70 4.01 -8.89 9.93
N LYS A 71 3.02 -8.03 9.64
CA LYS A 71 1.66 -8.49 9.30
C LYS A 71 1.63 -9.27 7.98
N ASN A 72 2.35 -8.78 6.97
CA ASN A 72 2.40 -9.45 5.67
C ASN A 72 3.27 -10.71 5.73
N LYS A 73 4.41 -10.68 6.43
CA LYS A 73 5.28 -11.86 6.59
C LYS A 73 4.57 -12.99 7.35
N LYS A 74 3.81 -12.66 8.41
CA LYS A 74 3.03 -13.63 9.18
C LYS A 74 1.85 -14.20 8.38
N ASN A 75 1.12 -13.37 7.62
CA ASN A 75 0.05 -13.86 6.74
C ASN A 75 0.59 -14.71 5.58
N LEU A 76 1.73 -14.35 4.99
CA LEU A 76 2.38 -15.14 3.96
C LEU A 76 2.80 -16.51 4.50
N LEU A 77 3.44 -16.57 5.67
CA LEU A 77 3.84 -17.83 6.32
C LEU A 77 2.64 -18.71 6.68
N ILE A 78 1.56 -18.13 7.23
CA ILE A 78 0.33 -18.86 7.54
C ILE A 78 -0.31 -19.41 6.25
N ARG A 79 -0.34 -18.62 5.17
CA ARG A 79 -0.88 -19.06 3.89
C ARG A 79 -0.03 -20.15 3.24
N ILE A 80 1.31 -20.00 3.19
CA ILE A 80 2.23 -21.05 2.71
C ILE A 80 2.04 -22.33 3.54
N GLY A 81 1.96 -22.22 4.86
CA GLY A 81 1.70 -23.35 5.76
C GLY A 81 0.37 -24.03 5.46
N SER A 82 -0.69 -23.27 5.19
CA SER A 82 -2.00 -23.82 4.83
C SER A 82 -2.01 -24.53 3.47
N THR A 83 -1.34 -23.95 2.46
CA THR A 83 -1.21 -24.56 1.13
C THR A 83 -0.38 -25.83 1.18
N ALA A 84 0.71 -25.84 1.95
CA ALA A 84 1.52 -27.05 2.17
C ALA A 84 0.71 -28.15 2.86
N GLY A 85 -0.11 -27.80 3.87
CA GLY A 85 -1.02 -28.73 4.53
C GLY A 85 -2.04 -29.37 3.57
N ILE A 86 -2.62 -28.58 2.66
CA ILE A 86 -3.55 -29.07 1.64
C ILE A 86 -2.83 -30.04 0.68
N VAL A 87 -1.63 -29.71 0.20
CA VAL A 87 -0.85 -30.58 -0.69
C VAL A 87 -0.52 -31.92 -0.03
N ILE A 88 -0.10 -31.90 1.24
CA ILE A 88 0.18 -33.12 2.01
C ILE A 88 -1.07 -33.98 2.19
N LEU A 89 -2.23 -33.37 2.46
CA LEU A 89 -3.50 -34.09 2.59
C LEU A 89 -3.89 -34.80 1.28
N PHE A 90 -3.77 -34.11 0.14
CA PHE A 90 -4.06 -34.71 -1.16
C PHE A 90 -3.09 -35.85 -1.50
N LEU A 91 -1.79 -35.72 -1.17
CA LEU A 91 -0.81 -36.80 -1.32
C LEU A 91 -1.17 -38.04 -0.51
N ILE A 92 -1.59 -37.87 0.75
CA ILE A 92 -2.01 -38.97 1.62
C ILE A 92 -3.25 -39.66 1.05
N ILE A 93 -4.24 -38.91 0.57
CA ILE A 93 -5.45 -39.46 -0.08
C ILE A 93 -5.08 -40.25 -1.35
N GLY A 94 -4.18 -39.71 -2.18
CA GLY A 94 -3.71 -40.40 -3.39
C GLY A 94 -3.07 -41.76 -3.09
N ILE A 95 -2.28 -41.84 -2.01
CA ILE A 95 -1.64 -43.07 -1.54
C ILE A 95 -2.67 -44.06 -0.96
N ILE A 96 -3.64 -43.59 -0.17
CA ILE A 96 -4.66 -44.46 0.46
C ILE A 96 -5.58 -45.11 -0.57
N PHE A 97 -5.95 -44.37 -1.63
CA PHE A 97 -6.92 -44.82 -2.63
C PHE A 97 -6.28 -45.48 -3.87
N ASP A 98 -4.96 -45.70 -3.86
CA ASP A 98 -4.18 -46.29 -4.97
C ASP A 98 -4.56 -45.68 -6.34
N VAL A 99 -4.67 -44.36 -6.36
CA VAL A 99 -5.15 -43.63 -7.54
C VAL A 99 -4.07 -43.66 -8.61
N ASN A 100 -4.44 -43.97 -9.85
CA ASN A 100 -3.52 -43.93 -10.98
C ASN A 100 -2.76 -42.59 -11.01
N TRP A 101 -1.44 -42.68 -10.91
CA TRP A 101 -0.53 -41.54 -10.71
C TRP A 101 -0.69 -40.44 -11.76
N VAL A 102 -1.07 -40.79 -13.00
CA VAL A 102 -1.31 -39.82 -14.08
C VAL A 102 -2.56 -38.98 -13.82
N ILE A 103 -3.64 -39.62 -13.36
CA ILE A 103 -4.91 -38.95 -13.01
C ILE A 103 -4.70 -38.09 -11.76
N PHE A 104 -3.96 -38.63 -10.80
CA PHE A 104 -3.64 -37.94 -9.56
C PHE A 104 -2.82 -36.65 -9.80
N LEU A 105 -1.76 -36.72 -10.59
CA LEU A 105 -0.98 -35.54 -10.99
C LEU A 105 -1.81 -34.54 -11.81
N GLY A 106 -2.70 -35.03 -12.67
CA GLY A 106 -3.62 -34.21 -13.46
C GLY A 106 -4.58 -33.37 -12.61
N ILE A 107 -4.93 -33.82 -11.40
CA ILE A 107 -5.78 -33.06 -10.45
C ILE A 107 -4.92 -32.21 -9.50
N LEU A 108 -3.77 -32.73 -9.06
CA LEU A 108 -2.91 -32.06 -8.09
C LEU A 108 -2.30 -30.75 -8.64
N ILE A 109 -1.85 -30.74 -9.90
CA ILE A 109 -1.22 -29.57 -10.53
C ILE A 109 -2.18 -28.37 -10.63
N PRO A 110 -3.41 -28.51 -11.15
CA PRO A 110 -4.39 -27.41 -11.17
C PRO A 110 -4.73 -26.87 -9.79
N VAL A 111 -4.84 -27.74 -8.78
CA VAL A 111 -5.13 -27.33 -7.40
C VAL A 111 -3.99 -26.45 -6.86
N ILE A 112 -2.73 -26.88 -7.04
CA ILE A 112 -1.56 -26.10 -6.64
C ILE A 112 -1.53 -24.74 -7.35
N LEU A 113 -1.77 -24.71 -8.67
CA LEU A 113 -1.79 -23.47 -9.45
C LEU A 113 -2.92 -22.52 -9.01
N PHE A 114 -4.10 -23.05 -8.69
CA PHE A 114 -5.22 -22.26 -8.19
C PHE A 114 -4.91 -21.54 -6.87
N PHE A 115 -4.07 -22.13 -6.01
CA PHE A 115 -3.63 -21.50 -4.75
C PHE A 115 -2.41 -20.58 -4.93
N LEU A 116 -1.51 -20.87 -5.87
CA LEU A 116 -0.30 -20.08 -6.11
C LEU A 116 -0.57 -18.77 -6.88
N ILE A 117 -1.47 -18.79 -7.88
CA ILE A 117 -1.75 -17.62 -8.72
C ILE A 117 -2.27 -16.42 -7.91
N PRO A 118 -3.25 -16.56 -7.01
CA PRO A 118 -3.70 -15.47 -6.15
C PRO A 118 -2.59 -14.95 -5.22
N MET A 119 -1.73 -15.85 -4.71
CA MET A 119 -0.61 -15.49 -3.84
C MET A 119 0.42 -14.62 -4.57
N ILE A 120 0.76 -14.96 -5.82
CA ILE A 120 1.70 -14.19 -6.66
C ILE A 120 1.08 -12.83 -7.06
N LEU A 121 -0.22 -12.78 -7.34
CA LEU A 121 -0.93 -11.55 -7.71
C LEU A 121 -1.07 -10.56 -6.53
N GLU A 122 -1.30 -11.06 -5.32
CA GLU A 122 -1.44 -10.26 -4.10
C GLU A 122 -0.10 -9.70 -3.62
N ASP A 123 1.00 -10.47 -3.76
CA ASP A 123 2.37 -9.96 -3.51
C ASP A 123 2.74 -8.88 -4.52
N ASN A 124 2.42 -9.07 -5.82
CA ASN A 124 2.70 -8.07 -6.85
C ASN A 124 1.87 -6.77 -6.68
N HIS A 125 0.65 -6.85 -6.13
CA HIS A 125 -0.14 -5.65 -5.80
C HIS A 125 0.37 -4.91 -4.54
N HIS A 126 1.01 -5.62 -3.61
CA HIS A 126 1.59 -5.01 -2.40
C HIS A 126 3.05 -4.56 -2.56
N HIS A 127 3.74 -5.02 -3.59
CA HIS A 127 5.12 -4.62 -3.91
C HIS A 127 5.27 -3.36 -4.78
N GLY A 128 4.16 -2.69 -5.13
CA GLY A 128 4.17 -1.50 -5.99
C GLY A 128 4.86 -0.25 -5.44
N PHE A 129 5.26 -0.23 -4.16
CA PHE A 129 6.11 0.83 -3.62
C PHE A 129 7.34 0.20 -2.95
N HIS A 130 8.42 0.21 -3.72
CA HIS A 130 9.75 -0.27 -3.36
C HIS A 130 10.18 0.20 -1.97
N GLU A 131 10.94 -0.67 -1.29
CA GLU A 131 11.75 -0.44 -0.10
C GLU A 131 12.87 0.60 -0.35
N ASN A 132 12.50 1.76 -0.87
CA ASN A 132 13.41 2.87 -1.06
C ASN A 132 13.82 3.36 0.32
N LYS A 133 15.12 3.47 0.57
CA LYS A 133 15.64 4.04 1.81
C LYS A 133 15.03 5.43 2.04
N PRO A 134 14.86 5.86 3.30
CA PRO A 134 14.25 7.15 3.64
C PRO A 134 14.80 8.35 2.84
N GLU A 135 16.09 8.34 2.52
CA GLU A 135 16.80 9.43 1.84
C GLU A 135 16.35 9.63 0.38
N TYR A 136 15.79 8.60 -0.28
CA TYR A 136 15.30 8.70 -1.65
C TYR A 136 14.02 9.53 -1.77
N TRP A 137 13.26 9.67 -0.69
CA TRP A 137 11.96 10.33 -0.71
C TRP A 137 12.06 11.85 -0.65
N SER A 138 13.04 12.39 0.07
CA SER A 138 13.21 13.85 0.21
C SER A 138 13.40 14.55 -1.16
N PRO A 139 14.28 14.08 -2.07
CA PRO A 139 14.39 14.65 -3.41
C PRO A 139 13.12 14.50 -4.26
N LEU A 140 12.39 13.39 -4.12
CA LEU A 140 11.15 13.13 -4.85
C LEU A 140 10.04 14.11 -4.43
N ILE A 141 9.85 14.28 -3.12
CA ILE A 141 8.91 15.23 -2.52
C ILE A 141 9.25 16.65 -2.96
N GLN A 142 10.53 17.03 -2.90
CA GLN A 142 10.98 18.36 -3.30
C GLN A 142 10.78 18.64 -4.79
N ASN A 143 11.06 17.65 -5.65
CA ASN A 143 10.80 17.75 -7.09
C ASN A 143 9.29 17.89 -7.37
N PHE A 144 8.45 17.13 -6.66
CA PHE A 144 7.01 17.22 -6.81
C PHE A 144 6.45 18.57 -6.35
N LYS A 145 6.89 19.10 -5.20
CA LYS A 145 6.57 20.47 -4.74
C LYS A 145 6.92 21.53 -5.79
N ASN A 146 8.11 21.42 -6.39
CA ASN A 146 8.57 22.35 -7.43
C ASN A 146 7.71 22.28 -8.71
N LYS A 147 7.19 21.09 -9.05
CA LYS A 147 6.25 20.90 -10.16
C LYS A 147 4.84 21.41 -9.85
N LEU A 148 4.42 21.35 -8.58
CA LEU A 148 3.15 21.90 -8.11
C LEU A 148 3.12 23.44 -8.29
N ASN A 149 4.25 24.10 -8.04
CA ASN A 149 4.39 25.55 -8.25
C ASN A 149 4.47 25.99 -9.72
N LYS A 150 4.51 25.06 -10.70
CA LYS A 150 4.64 25.39 -12.13
C LYS A 150 3.45 24.86 -12.93
N ASN A 151 2.75 25.78 -13.58
CA ASN A 151 1.67 25.55 -14.55
C ASN A 151 0.49 24.72 -14.03
N GLU A 152 -0.56 25.39 -13.58
CA GLU A 152 -1.84 24.75 -13.27
C GLU A 152 -2.98 25.48 -13.97
N HIS A 153 -3.79 24.72 -14.71
CA HIS A 153 -4.87 25.24 -15.55
C HIS A 153 -6.27 25.06 -14.91
N SER A 154 -6.39 24.32 -13.81
CA SER A 154 -7.65 24.21 -13.04
C SER A 154 -7.40 23.97 -11.55
N ILE A 155 -8.33 24.43 -10.70
CA ILE A 155 -8.31 24.20 -9.23
C ILE A 155 -8.31 22.70 -8.91
N GLU A 156 -9.01 21.89 -9.70
CA GLU A 156 -9.11 20.44 -9.49
C GLU A 156 -7.75 19.74 -9.64
N ASP A 157 -6.94 20.16 -10.62
CA ASP A 157 -5.60 19.60 -10.84
C ASP A 157 -4.67 19.88 -9.66
N ILE A 158 -4.81 21.06 -9.05
CA ILE A 158 -4.06 21.44 -7.84
C ILE A 158 -4.41 20.50 -6.70
N GLU A 159 -5.71 20.25 -6.51
CA GLU A 159 -6.23 19.42 -5.43
C GLU A 159 -5.89 17.94 -5.63
N LEU A 160 -5.84 17.46 -6.88
CA LEU A 160 -5.33 16.12 -7.22
C LEU A 160 -3.84 15.99 -6.94
N LYS A 161 -3.03 16.99 -7.32
CA LYS A 161 -1.59 16.97 -7.03
C LYS A 161 -1.29 17.08 -5.54
N LYS A 162 -2.07 17.85 -4.77
CA LYS A 162 -1.98 17.86 -3.30
C LYS A 162 -2.22 16.47 -2.73
N LEU A 163 -3.22 15.75 -3.24
CA LEU A 163 -3.45 14.35 -2.84
C LEU A 163 -2.26 13.44 -3.19
N GLU A 164 -1.68 13.58 -4.38
CA GLU A 164 -0.50 12.81 -4.78
C GLU A 164 0.70 13.10 -3.87
N LEU A 165 0.91 14.37 -3.51
CA LEU A 165 1.97 14.76 -2.58
C LEU A 165 1.75 14.14 -1.19
N LEU A 166 0.51 14.12 -0.69
CA LEU A 166 0.17 13.46 0.57
C LEU A 166 0.41 11.94 0.52
N LYS A 167 0.12 11.29 -0.61
CA LYS A 167 0.46 9.87 -0.82
C LYS A 167 1.97 9.65 -0.71
N LEU A 168 2.79 10.53 -1.30
CA LEU A 168 4.25 10.45 -1.19
C LEU A 168 4.74 10.60 0.25
N TYR A 169 4.21 11.56 1.01
CA TYR A 169 4.53 11.71 2.44
C TYR A 169 4.17 10.45 3.24
N ARG A 170 3.01 9.86 2.97
CA ARG A 170 2.58 8.63 3.64
C ARG A 170 3.56 7.49 3.43
N GLU A 171 4.00 7.27 2.18
CA GLU A 171 4.97 6.24 1.83
C GLU A 171 6.35 6.52 2.42
N TRP A 172 6.77 7.79 2.48
CA TRP A 172 8.02 8.17 3.14
C TRP A 172 8.00 7.82 4.64
N ILE A 173 6.91 8.14 5.35
CA ILE A 173 6.74 7.82 6.77
C ILE A 173 6.74 6.30 7.00
N ILE A 174 6.05 5.55 6.14
CA ILE A 174 6.08 4.08 6.18
C ILE A 174 7.51 3.57 5.98
N SER A 175 8.24 4.09 4.99
CA SER A 175 9.63 3.71 4.73
C SER A 175 10.53 4.01 5.94
N MET A 176 10.42 5.20 6.55
CA MET A 176 11.17 5.55 7.76
C MET A 176 10.92 4.60 8.92
N ALA A 177 9.66 4.25 9.17
CA ALA A 177 9.31 3.31 10.22
C ALA A 177 9.84 1.90 9.95
N LYS A 178 9.79 1.44 8.70
CA LYS A 178 10.36 0.15 8.29
C LYS A 178 11.88 0.13 8.48
N PHE A 179 12.59 1.19 8.10
CA PHE A 179 14.05 1.24 8.18
C PHE A 179 14.54 1.36 9.63
N LYS A 180 13.87 2.17 10.47
CA LYS A 180 14.15 2.25 11.91
C LYS A 180 14.01 0.89 12.62
N TYR A 181 13.02 0.09 12.20
CA TYR A 181 12.83 -1.27 12.71
C TYR A 181 13.94 -2.24 12.29
N ILE A 182 14.44 -2.15 11.05
CA ILE A 182 15.55 -3.00 10.57
C ILE A 182 16.84 -2.72 11.34
N ILE A 183 17.21 -1.44 11.49
CA ILE A 183 18.40 -1.04 12.26
C ILE A 183 18.32 -1.49 13.72
N ALA A 184 17.14 -1.46 14.34
CA ALA A 184 16.97 -1.88 15.74
C ALA A 184 17.11 -3.41 15.97
N LEU A 185 17.12 -4.20 14.89
CA LEU A 185 17.31 -5.66 14.94
C LEU A 185 18.74 -6.11 14.65
N GLU A 186 19.60 -5.21 14.14
CA GLU A 186 21.03 -5.43 13.93
C GLU A 186 21.84 -5.06 15.19
#